data_AF-A0A7Y5THX4-F1
#
_entry.id   AF-A0A7Y5THX4-F1
#
_cell.length_a   1.000
_cell.length_b   1.000
_cell.length_c   1.000
_cell.angle_alpha   90.00
_cell.angle_beta   90.00
_cell.angle_gamma   90.00
#
_symmetry.space_group_name_H-M   'P 1'
#
loop_
_entity.id
_entity.type
_entity.pdbx_description
1 polymer ?
#
loop_
_entity_poly.entity_id
_entity_poly.type
_entity_poly.pdbx_seq_one_letter_code
_entity_poly.pdbx_strand_id
1 'polypeptide(L)'
;MGYYTDSVDAGVKAAQDAARAAQAAAETAAGNVTGAIRDASLARNPDALIAGTVTRDSNGAATSAPVVWPDGTPGTYTALVVSTAFPGAVDSYSITYGSPAIKTYTQPTITRNADGAATTVPAITVS
;
A
#
# COMPACT_ATOMS: atom_id res chain seq x y z
N MET A 1 26.53 -30.05 -46.06
CA MET A 1 26.24 -28.59 -46.01
C MET A 1 24.95 -28.31 -45.22
N GLY A 2 24.75 -28.90 -44.04
CA GLY A 2 23.45 -28.82 -43.32
C GLY A 2 23.50 -28.48 -41.83
N TYR A 3 24.67 -28.17 -41.26
CA TYR A 3 24.82 -27.96 -39.80
C TYR A 3 24.69 -26.51 -39.33
N TYR A 4 24.73 -25.54 -40.26
CA TYR A 4 24.76 -24.12 -39.92
C TYR A 4 23.38 -23.54 -39.59
N THR A 5 22.32 -24.03 -40.21
CA THR A 5 20.94 -23.59 -39.96
C THR A 5 20.43 -24.08 -38.60
N ASP A 6 20.68 -25.33 -38.25
CA ASP A 6 20.19 -25.94 -36.99
C ASP A 6 20.77 -25.25 -35.74
N SER A 7 22.06 -24.87 -35.78
CA SER A 7 22.72 -24.15 -34.68
C SER A 7 22.24 -22.69 -34.55
N VAL A 8 21.89 -22.05 -35.66
CA VAL A 8 21.35 -20.68 -35.65
C VAL A 8 19.91 -20.68 -35.14
N ASP A 9 19.09 -21.62 -35.58
CA ASP A 9 17.71 -21.78 -35.09
C ASP A 9 17.67 -22.12 -33.59
N ALA A 10 18.58 -22.98 -33.10
CA ALA A 10 18.72 -23.26 -31.68
C ALA A 10 19.12 -22.00 -30.88
N GLY A 11 20.06 -21.19 -31.41
CA GLY A 11 20.47 -19.93 -30.80
C GLY A 11 19.34 -18.88 -30.77
N VAL A 12 18.56 -18.78 -31.86
CA VAL A 12 17.40 -17.88 -31.95
C VAL A 12 16.30 -18.32 -30.99
N LYS A 13 16.01 -19.62 -30.90
CA LYS A 13 15.02 -20.15 -29.95
C LYS A 13 15.42 -19.85 -28.49
N ALA A 14 16.68 -20.09 -28.13
CA ALA A 14 17.17 -19.79 -26.78
C ALA A 14 17.07 -18.29 -26.46
N ALA A 15 17.40 -17.41 -27.42
CA ALA A 15 17.25 -15.97 -27.27
C ALA A 15 15.78 -15.54 -27.10
N GLN A 16 14.86 -16.15 -27.85
CA GLN A 16 13.42 -15.88 -27.75
C GLN A 16 12.86 -16.35 -26.40
N ASP A 17 13.26 -17.53 -25.92
CA ASP A 17 12.83 -18.06 -24.62
C ASP A 17 13.33 -17.15 -23.47
N ALA A 18 14.58 -16.66 -23.56
CA ALA A 18 15.13 -15.70 -22.61
C ALA A 18 14.40 -14.34 -22.65
N ALA A 19 14.09 -13.84 -23.85
CA ALA A 19 13.33 -12.61 -24.02
C ALA A 19 11.92 -12.71 -23.42
N ARG A 20 11.25 -13.85 -23.59
CA ARG A 20 9.93 -14.10 -23.00
C ARG A 20 9.97 -14.18 -21.48
N ALA A 21 10.99 -14.81 -20.91
CA ALA A 21 11.19 -14.85 -19.47
C ALA A 21 11.42 -13.44 -18.89
N ALA A 22 12.21 -12.61 -19.58
CA ALA A 22 12.43 -11.21 -19.18
C ALA A 22 11.14 -10.37 -19.26
N GLN A 23 10.33 -10.54 -20.30
CA GLN A 23 9.02 -9.87 -20.42
C GLN A 23 8.06 -10.28 -19.30
N ALA A 24 7.96 -11.57 -18.99
CA ALA A 24 7.09 -12.05 -17.90
C ALA A 24 7.53 -11.51 -16.51
N ALA A 25 8.84 -11.40 -16.28
CA ALA A 25 9.37 -10.79 -15.06
C ALA A 25 9.05 -9.29 -14.99
N ALA A 26 9.15 -8.58 -16.12
CA ALA A 26 8.80 -7.16 -16.21
C ALA A 26 7.30 -6.91 -15.96
N GLU A 27 6.43 -7.74 -16.52
CA GLU A 27 4.98 -7.68 -16.28
C GLU A 27 4.62 -7.91 -14.81
N THR A 28 5.26 -8.90 -14.17
CA THR A 28 5.10 -9.17 -12.74
C THR A 28 5.54 -7.98 -11.88
N ALA A 29 6.69 -7.37 -12.21
CA ALA A 29 7.18 -6.19 -11.52
C ALA A 29 6.24 -4.99 -11.70
N ALA A 30 5.74 -4.75 -12.92
CA ALA A 30 4.80 -3.67 -13.21
C ALA A 30 3.46 -3.85 -12.45
N GLY A 31 2.96 -5.08 -12.38
CA GLY A 31 1.78 -5.43 -11.58
C GLY A 31 1.98 -5.13 -10.09
N ASN A 32 3.14 -5.51 -9.53
CA ASN A 32 3.48 -5.24 -8.14
C ASN A 32 3.57 -3.74 -7.82
N VAL A 33 4.17 -2.95 -8.72
CA VAL A 33 4.25 -1.48 -8.56
C VAL A 33 2.85 -0.86 -8.59
N THR A 34 2.00 -1.29 -9.52
CA THR A 34 0.63 -0.78 -9.64
C THR A 34 -0.20 -1.14 -8.40
N GLY A 35 -0.07 -2.36 -7.88
CA GLY A 35 -0.68 -2.78 -6.61
C GLY A 35 -0.23 -1.90 -5.45
N ALA A 36 1.07 -1.69 -5.29
CA ALA A 36 1.61 -0.86 -4.21
C ALA A 36 1.11 0.60 -4.24
N ILE A 37 1.02 1.21 -5.43
CA ILE A 37 0.51 2.59 -5.59
C ILE A 37 -0.98 2.65 -5.23
N ARG A 38 -1.77 1.67 -5.67
CA ARG A 38 -3.20 1.56 -5.34
C ARG A 38 -3.38 1.43 -3.83
N ASP A 39 -2.64 0.53 -3.20
CA ASP A 39 -2.76 0.25 -1.78
C ASP A 39 -2.37 1.46 -0.93
N ALA A 40 -1.29 2.17 -1.28
CA ALA A 40 -0.91 3.41 -0.60
C ALA A 40 -1.98 4.51 -0.75
N SER A 41 -2.66 4.56 -1.90
CA SER A 41 -3.76 5.50 -2.14
C SER A 41 -5.00 5.16 -1.30
N LEU A 42 -5.30 3.87 -1.13
CA LEU A 42 -6.38 3.41 -0.24
C LEU A 42 -6.02 3.65 1.23
N ALA A 43 -4.77 3.40 1.62
CA ALA A 43 -4.30 3.64 2.98
C ALA A 43 -4.41 5.12 3.39
N ARG A 44 -4.28 6.05 2.44
CA ARG A 44 -4.48 7.49 2.68
C ARG A 44 -5.93 7.83 3.06
N ASN A 45 -6.89 6.98 2.70
CA ASN A 45 -8.31 7.13 3.03
C ASN A 45 -8.83 5.91 3.80
N PRO A 46 -8.50 5.78 5.11
CA PRO A 46 -8.81 4.60 5.91
C PRO A 46 -10.29 4.24 5.96
N ASP A 47 -11.20 5.20 5.81
CA ASP A 47 -12.66 4.96 5.83
C ASP A 47 -13.11 4.00 4.71
N ALA A 48 -12.38 3.93 3.59
CA ALA A 48 -12.66 3.00 2.50
C ALA A 48 -12.25 1.54 2.81
N LEU A 49 -11.45 1.35 3.86
CA LEU A 49 -10.84 0.08 4.24
C LEU A 49 -11.40 -0.49 5.54
N ILE A 50 -11.93 0.36 6.43
CA ILE A 50 -12.46 -0.05 7.73
C ILE A 50 -13.66 -1.00 7.53
N ALA A 51 -13.58 -2.16 8.16
CA ALA A 51 -14.59 -3.21 8.08
C ALA A 51 -14.89 -3.77 9.47
N GLY A 52 -15.71 -3.06 10.24
CA GLY A 52 -16.16 -3.48 11.57
C GLY A 52 -16.26 -2.31 12.57
N THR A 53 -16.19 -2.64 13.85
CA THR A 53 -16.31 -1.65 14.93
C THR A 53 -15.06 -0.78 15.03
N VAL A 54 -15.27 0.54 15.07
CA VAL A 54 -14.21 1.53 15.32
C VAL A 54 -14.14 1.82 16.81
N THR A 55 -12.98 1.55 17.42
CA THR A 55 -12.70 1.98 18.80
C THR A 55 -12.35 3.46 18.78
N ARG A 56 -12.92 4.23 19.72
CA ARG A 56 -12.70 5.67 19.85
C ARG A 56 -12.24 6.04 21.25
N ASP A 57 -11.48 7.12 21.36
CA ASP A 57 -11.16 7.72 22.66
C ASP A 57 -12.33 8.56 23.21
N SER A 58 -12.15 9.16 24.40
CA SER A 58 -13.17 10.02 25.04
C SER A 58 -13.49 11.29 24.25
N ASN A 59 -12.60 11.70 23.34
CA ASN A 59 -12.78 12.85 22.46
C ASN A 59 -13.42 12.46 21.12
N GLY A 60 -13.71 11.17 20.90
CA GLY A 60 -14.30 10.64 19.69
C GLY A 60 -13.30 10.31 18.57
N ALA A 61 -12.00 10.41 18.81
CA ALA A 61 -10.98 10.09 17.81
C ALA A 61 -10.88 8.58 17.62
N ALA A 62 -10.90 8.11 16.37
CA ALA A 62 -10.73 6.69 16.06
C ALA A 62 -9.32 6.24 16.43
N THR A 63 -9.19 5.31 17.38
CA THR A 63 -7.89 4.83 17.87
C THR A 63 -7.50 3.49 17.27
N SER A 64 -8.47 2.63 16.97
CA SER A 64 -8.23 1.37 16.26
C SER A 64 -9.48 0.89 15.52
N ALA A 65 -9.27 0.18 14.41
CA ALA A 65 -10.35 -0.49 13.68
C ALA A 65 -9.81 -1.66 12.84
N PRO A 66 -10.60 -2.73 12.65
CA PRO A 66 -10.29 -3.75 11.64
C PRO A 66 -10.41 -3.17 10.23
N VAL A 67 -9.54 -3.62 9.34
CA VAL A 67 -9.47 -3.23 7.92
C VAL A 67 -9.55 -4.46 7.03
N VAL A 68 -10.20 -4.34 5.88
CA VAL A 68 -10.16 -5.34 4.80
C VAL A 68 -9.75 -4.66 3.50
N TRP A 69 -8.66 -5.16 2.90
CA TRP A 69 -8.16 -4.70 1.61
C TRP A 69 -9.03 -5.23 0.46
N PRO A 70 -8.99 -4.62 -0.75
CA PRO A 70 -9.86 -5.03 -1.85
C PRO A 70 -9.68 -6.46 -2.34
N ASP A 71 -8.55 -7.08 -2.03
CA ASP A 71 -8.25 -8.49 -2.32
C ASP A 71 -8.75 -9.44 -1.20
N GLY A 72 -9.40 -8.90 -0.16
CA GLY A 72 -9.87 -9.63 1.01
C GLY A 72 -8.83 -9.78 2.11
N THR A 73 -7.59 -9.30 1.92
CA THR A 73 -6.54 -9.39 2.93
C THR A 73 -6.95 -8.59 4.17
N PRO A 74 -6.87 -9.16 5.38
CA PRO A 74 -7.18 -8.42 6.60
C PRO A 74 -6.04 -7.48 6.98
N GLY A 75 -6.38 -6.45 7.76
CA GLY A 75 -5.46 -5.49 8.32
C GLY A 75 -6.04 -4.80 9.56
N THR A 76 -5.27 -3.88 10.13
CA THR A 76 -5.67 -3.09 11.30
C THR A 76 -5.25 -1.65 11.10
N TYR A 77 -6.20 -0.73 11.28
CA TYR A 77 -5.95 0.70 11.47
C TYR A 77 -5.60 0.96 12.93
N THR A 78 -4.57 1.78 13.18
CA THR A 78 -4.17 2.24 14.51
C THR A 78 -3.80 3.72 14.46
N ALA A 79 -4.39 4.55 15.32
CA ALA A 79 -3.95 5.92 15.48
C ALA A 79 -2.60 5.97 16.21
N LEU A 80 -1.68 6.79 15.70
CA LEU A 80 -0.37 7.03 16.30
C LEU A 80 -0.33 8.36 17.05
N VAL A 81 -1.01 9.39 16.51
CA VAL A 81 -1.12 10.72 17.12
C VAL A 81 -2.56 11.19 17.00
N VAL A 82 -3.25 11.29 18.14
CA VAL A 82 -4.55 11.95 18.26
C VAL A 82 -4.34 13.45 18.46
N SER A 83 -5.12 14.27 17.78
CA SER A 83 -4.98 15.72 17.86
C SER A 83 -5.48 16.25 19.20
N THR A 84 -4.67 17.03 19.89
CA THR A 84 -5.08 17.72 21.13
C THR A 84 -5.75 19.07 20.84
N ALA A 85 -5.38 19.72 19.73
CA ALA A 85 -5.96 20.98 19.31
C ALA A 85 -7.35 20.81 18.66
N PHE A 86 -7.60 19.64 18.05
CA PHE A 86 -8.84 19.33 17.35
C PHE A 86 -9.41 18.00 17.89
N PRO A 87 -10.18 18.03 18.99
CA PRO A 87 -10.78 16.84 19.58
C PRO A 87 -11.54 16.01 18.53
N GLY A 88 -11.30 14.71 18.51
CA GLY A 88 -11.88 13.79 17.53
C GLY A 88 -11.07 13.60 16.26
N ALA A 89 -10.03 14.41 16.01
CA ALA A 89 -9.15 14.27 14.86
C ALA A 89 -7.93 13.37 15.17
N VAL A 90 -7.42 12.72 14.14
CA VAL A 90 -6.16 11.97 14.16
C VAL A 90 -5.19 12.66 13.20
N ASP A 91 -3.99 12.94 13.69
CA ASP A 91 -2.94 13.62 12.92
C ASP A 91 -1.91 12.62 12.37
N SER A 92 -1.82 11.40 12.92
CA SER A 92 -0.99 10.32 12.38
C SER A 92 -1.60 8.95 12.68
N TYR A 93 -1.45 8.00 11.76
CA TYR A 93 -1.95 6.64 11.89
C TYR A 93 -1.11 5.64 11.09
N SER A 94 -1.27 4.34 11.39
CA SER A 94 -0.78 3.24 10.58
C SER A 94 -1.91 2.27 10.19
N ILE A 95 -1.74 1.60 9.06
CA ILE A 95 -2.62 0.54 8.56
C ILE A 95 -1.76 -0.64 8.14
N THR A 96 -2.05 -1.83 8.66
CA THR A 96 -1.36 -3.06 8.25
C THR A 96 -2.04 -3.73 7.05
N TYR A 97 -1.25 -4.44 6.25
CA TYR A 97 -1.69 -5.38 5.25
C TYR A 97 -1.20 -6.78 5.64
N GLY A 98 -2.13 -7.70 5.89
CA GLY A 98 -1.88 -9.05 6.36
C GLY A 98 -2.08 -9.22 7.86
N SER A 99 -2.30 -10.46 8.28
CA SER A 99 -2.31 -10.90 9.68
C SER A 99 -1.60 -12.25 9.78
N PRO A 100 -0.31 -12.30 10.20
CA PRO A 100 0.53 -11.19 10.65
C PRO A 100 0.83 -10.14 9.56
N ALA A 101 1.15 -8.91 9.97
CA ALA A 101 1.40 -7.81 9.03
C ALA A 101 2.61 -8.11 8.13
N ILE A 102 2.40 -8.01 6.81
CA ILE A 102 3.42 -8.16 5.77
C ILE A 102 3.92 -6.79 5.32
N LYS A 103 3.03 -5.79 5.33
CA LYS A 103 3.36 -4.38 5.07
C LYS A 103 2.65 -3.50 6.07
N THR A 104 3.25 -2.35 6.38
CA THR A 104 2.64 -1.30 7.17
C THR A 104 2.68 0.02 6.42
N TYR A 105 1.51 0.62 6.23
CA TYR A 105 1.33 1.94 5.63
C TYR A 105 1.20 2.94 6.75
N THR A 106 2.06 3.96 6.79
CA THR A 106 2.04 4.98 7.84
C THR A 106 1.77 6.34 7.24
N GLN A 107 0.79 7.05 7.78
CA GLN A 107 0.60 8.49 7.57
C GLN A 107 1.43 9.23 8.62
N PRO A 108 2.53 9.90 8.24
CA PRO A 108 3.26 10.75 9.16
C PRO A 108 2.39 11.93 9.61
N THR A 109 2.79 12.55 10.73
CA THR A 109 2.03 13.64 11.36
C THR A 109 1.64 14.75 10.39
N ILE A 110 0.33 14.97 10.30
CA ILE A 110 -0.30 16.06 9.56
C ILE A 110 -0.21 17.34 10.39
N THR A 111 0.09 18.46 9.74
CA THR A 111 -0.03 19.79 10.36
C THR A 111 -1.33 20.45 9.95
N ARG A 112 -1.98 21.17 10.87
CA ARG A 112 -3.23 21.90 10.65
C ARG A 112 -3.07 23.39 10.95
N ASN A 113 -3.88 24.22 10.31
CA ASN A 113 -4.01 25.63 10.69
C ASN A 113 -4.95 25.79 11.90
N ALA A 114 -5.17 27.02 12.34
CA ALA A 114 -6.03 27.33 13.49
C ALA A 114 -7.50 26.88 13.31
N ASP A 115 -7.98 26.80 12.07
CA ASP A 115 -9.34 26.34 11.74
C ASP A 115 -9.45 24.81 11.64
N GLY A 116 -8.35 24.07 11.84
CA GLY A 116 -8.30 22.61 11.76
C GLY A 116 -8.11 22.05 10.36
N ALA A 117 -7.97 22.91 9.35
CA ALA A 117 -7.66 22.49 7.99
C ALA A 117 -6.21 22.02 7.87
N ALA A 118 -5.98 20.90 7.20
CA ALA A 118 -4.63 20.38 6.98
C ALA A 118 -3.82 21.34 6.09
N THR A 119 -2.63 21.72 6.55
CA THR A 119 -1.67 22.56 5.82
C THR A 119 -0.52 21.74 5.23
N THR A 120 -0.14 20.64 5.89
CA THR A 120 0.85 19.69 5.38
C THR A 120 0.35 18.28 5.62
N VAL A 121 0.28 17.50 4.54
CA VAL A 121 -0.01 16.07 4.60
C VAL A 121 1.17 15.33 3.97
N PRO A 122 2.12 14.82 4.79
CA PRO A 122 3.24 14.06 4.28
C PRO A 122 2.79 12.82 3.48
N ALA A 123 3.61 12.37 2.54
CA ALA A 123 3.34 11.15 1.80
C ALA A 123 3.28 9.94 2.75
N ILE A 124 2.40 8.98 2.43
CA ILE A 124 2.36 7.69 3.13
C ILE A 124 3.70 6.99 2.94
N THR A 125 4.27 6.48 4.03
CA THR A 125 5.45 5.61 3.98
C THR A 125 5.03 4.16 4.11
N VAL A 126 5.78 3.26 3.47
CA VAL A 126 5.54 1.81 3.49
C VAL A 126 6.78 1.11 4.04
N SER A 127 6.58 0.21 4.99
CA SER A 127 7.62 -0.64 5.60
C SER A 127 7.22 -2.10 5.61
#